data_AF-A0A6G1YUE2-F1
#
_entry.id   AF-A0A6G1YUE2-F1
#
_cell.length_a   1.000
_cell.length_b   1.000
_cell.length_c   1.000
_cell.angle_alpha   90.00
_cell.angle_beta   90.00
_cell.angle_gamma   90.00
#
_symmetry.space_group_name_H-M   'P 1'
#
loop_
_entity.id
_entity.type
_entity.pdbx_description
1 polymer ?
#
loop_
_entity_poly.entity_id
_entity_poly.type
_entity_poly.pdbx_seq_one_letter_code
_entity_poly.pdbx_strand_id
1 'polypeptide(L)'
;MSLLSILSSNAQSSEAQAANINVNNPQIWTNTEQGIKIQFAYQPQKPILDQPTELKFVVQNLKTGDYLKNLVANILVTHNSSGQFSNFRFSNITVPDGQFSVKYLLQGLVQRKSRL
;
A
#
# COMPACT_ATOMS: atom_id res chain seq x y z
N MET A 1 -6.48 -9.60 15.08
CA MET A 1 -5.50 -10.46 14.38
C MET A 1 -6.11 -10.82 13.03
N SER A 2 -5.40 -10.61 11.92
CA SER A 2 -5.87 -11.08 10.61
C SER A 2 -4.68 -11.43 9.73
N LEU A 3 -4.80 -12.57 9.06
CA LEU A 3 -3.79 -13.25 8.24
C LEU A 3 -3.98 -12.84 6.78
N LEU A 4 -2.89 -12.60 6.02
CA LEU A 4 -2.94 -12.48 4.56
C LEU A 4 -1.80 -13.29 3.92
N SER A 5 -2.13 -14.14 2.96
CA SER A 5 -1.21 -15.02 2.22
C SER A 5 -1.27 -14.72 0.72
N ILE A 6 -0.11 -14.71 0.03
CA ILE A 6 -0.02 -14.61 -1.44
C ILE A 6 1.13 -15.51 -1.96
N LEU A 7 0.85 -16.27 -3.04
CA LEU A 7 1.74 -17.19 -3.76
C LEU A 7 2.49 -16.46 -4.90
N SER A 8 3.74 -16.82 -5.20
CA SER A 8 4.53 -16.27 -6.31
C SER A 8 5.21 -17.36 -7.17
N SER A 9 5.29 -17.12 -8.48
CA SER A 9 6.04 -17.93 -9.46
C SER A 9 6.82 -17.03 -10.44
N ASN A 10 8.02 -17.48 -10.82
CA ASN A 10 9.12 -16.71 -11.43
C ASN A 10 9.04 -16.50 -12.96
N ALA A 11 9.60 -15.38 -13.45
CA ALA A 11 10.58 -15.30 -14.57
C ALA A 11 11.16 -13.87 -14.78
N GLN A 12 12.47 -13.80 -15.06
CA GLN A 12 13.38 -12.68 -15.45
C GLN A 12 12.87 -11.83 -16.66
N SER A 13 13.28 -10.61 -17.01
CA SER A 13 14.17 -9.51 -16.52
C SER A 13 14.08 -8.35 -17.53
N SER A 14 14.29 -7.09 -17.13
CA SER A 14 15.01 -6.00 -17.86
C SER A 14 14.83 -4.67 -17.10
N GLU A 15 15.91 -3.91 -16.96
CA GLU A 15 16.06 -2.78 -16.04
C GLU A 15 15.42 -1.48 -16.53
N ALA A 16 14.62 -0.83 -15.68
CA ALA A 16 14.22 0.57 -15.81
C ALA A 16 14.43 1.30 -14.48
N GLN A 17 14.67 2.61 -14.57
CA GLN A 17 15.11 3.48 -13.48
C GLN A 17 14.06 3.58 -12.36
N ALA A 18 14.37 3.03 -11.19
CA ALA A 18 13.52 3.08 -10.00
C ALA A 18 13.45 4.51 -9.45
N ALA A 19 12.32 5.19 -9.64
CA ALA A 19 12.01 6.45 -8.98
C ALA A 19 11.98 6.23 -7.47
N ASN A 20 12.99 6.70 -6.74
CA ASN A 20 13.17 6.47 -5.31
C ASN A 20 12.00 7.06 -4.49
N ILE A 21 11.01 6.23 -4.16
CA ILE A 21 9.87 6.58 -3.31
C ILE A 21 10.39 6.71 -1.88
N ASN A 22 10.68 7.94 -1.46
CA ASN A 22 11.08 8.22 -0.08
C ASN A 22 9.84 8.09 0.83
N VAL A 23 9.88 7.12 1.75
CA VAL A 23 8.77 6.80 2.67
C VAL A 23 9.08 7.39 4.04
N ASN A 24 8.51 8.55 4.37
CA ASN A 24 8.71 9.20 5.67
C ASN A 24 7.96 8.43 6.78
N ASN A 25 8.65 8.05 7.86
CA ASN A 25 8.11 7.26 8.99
C ASN A 25 7.32 6.01 8.53
N PRO A 26 7.99 5.07 7.85
CA PRO A 26 7.32 3.91 7.29
C PRO A 26 6.80 2.98 8.40
N GLN A 27 5.60 2.46 8.20
CA GLN A 27 5.17 1.21 8.81
C GLN A 27 5.92 0.07 8.11
N ILE A 28 6.33 -0.94 8.87
CA ILE A 28 7.14 -2.05 8.38
C ILE A 28 6.37 -3.36 8.60
N TRP A 29 6.27 -4.15 7.54
CA TRP A 29 5.82 -5.53 7.59
C TRP A 29 6.94 -6.44 7.07
N THR A 30 7.16 -7.57 7.73
CA THR A 30 8.18 -8.54 7.34
C THR A 30 7.58 -9.93 7.26
N ASN A 31 8.04 -10.71 6.28
CA ASN A 31 7.83 -12.14 6.19
C ASN A 31 9.21 -12.80 6.16
N THR A 32 9.58 -13.42 7.28
CA THR A 32 10.89 -14.06 7.46
C THR A 32 11.03 -15.34 6.64
N GLU A 33 9.95 -16.08 6.44
CA GLU A 33 9.95 -17.33 5.67
C GLU A 33 10.23 -17.07 4.18
N GLN A 34 9.62 -16.01 3.64
CA GLN A 34 9.82 -15.60 2.24
C GLN A 34 10.95 -14.58 2.06
N GLY A 35 11.56 -14.11 3.15
CA GLY A 35 12.60 -13.09 3.10
C GLY A 35 12.13 -11.75 2.53
N ILE A 36 10.88 -11.37 2.80
CA ILE A 36 10.26 -10.14 2.27
C ILE A 36 10.15 -9.09 3.38
N LYS A 37 10.41 -7.84 3.02
CA LYS A 37 10.16 -6.64 3.82
C LYS A 37 9.34 -5.67 3.00
N ILE A 38 8.21 -5.21 3.53
CA ILE A 38 7.38 -4.16 2.95
C ILE A 38 7.45 -2.96 3.89
N GLN A 39 7.80 -1.80 3.33
CA GLN A 39 7.73 -0.51 4.02
C GLN A 39 6.61 0.31 3.37
N PHE A 40 5.77 0.95 4.17
CA PHE A 40 4.71 1.80 3.62
C PHE A 40 4.37 3.00 4.49
N ALA A 41 3.96 4.11 3.87
CA ALA A 41 3.46 5.29 4.56
C ALA A 41 2.41 6.05 3.76
N TYR A 42 1.77 7.01 4.45
CA TYR A 42 0.72 7.88 3.93
C TYR A 42 1.29 9.24 3.55
N GLN A 43 0.76 9.83 2.47
CA GLN A 43 0.95 11.24 2.11
C GLN A 43 -0.41 11.87 1.78
N PRO A 44 -0.86 12.90 2.53
CA PRO A 44 -0.23 13.48 3.72
C PRO A 44 -0.13 12.49 4.89
N GLN A 45 0.81 12.73 5.82
CA GLN A 45 1.07 11.83 6.97
C GLN A 45 -0.19 11.59 7.83
N LYS A 46 -1.08 12.59 7.89
CA LYS A 46 -2.42 12.46 8.46
C LYS A 46 -3.43 12.58 7.31
N PRO A 47 -4.13 11.49 6.94
CA PRO A 47 -5.18 11.53 5.92
C PRO A 47 -6.22 12.61 6.24
N ILE A 48 -6.64 13.37 5.24
CA ILE A 48 -7.64 14.43 5.36
C ILE A 48 -8.91 13.97 4.65
N LEU A 49 -10.07 14.18 5.28
CA LEU A 49 -11.37 13.87 4.69
C LEU A 49 -11.56 14.63 3.38
N ASP A 50 -12.15 13.97 2.40
CA ASP A 50 -12.44 14.51 1.07
C ASP A 50 -11.20 15.01 0.32
N GLN A 51 -10.00 14.58 0.73
CA GLN A 51 -8.75 14.83 0.03
C GLN A 51 -8.01 13.52 -0.31
N PRO A 52 -7.37 13.44 -1.50
CA PRO A 52 -6.59 12.26 -1.87
C PRO A 52 -5.48 11.98 -0.85
N THR A 53 -5.42 10.75 -0.38
CA THR A 53 -4.30 10.22 0.39
C THR A 53 -3.57 9.18 -0.46
N GLU A 54 -2.26 9.36 -0.60
CA GLU A 54 -1.38 8.43 -1.30
C GLU A 54 -0.73 7.47 -0.32
N LEU A 55 -0.88 6.17 -0.57
CA LEU A 55 -0.15 5.10 0.09
C LEU A 55 1.05 4.73 -0.77
N LYS A 56 2.24 4.83 -0.19
CA LYS A 56 3.52 4.55 -0.83
C LYS A 56 4.09 3.25 -0.28
N PHE A 57 4.56 2.38 -1.17
CA PHE A 57 5.10 1.07 -0.81
C PHE A 57 6.50 0.88 -1.39
N VAL A 58 7.35 0.28 -0.58
CA VAL A 58 8.67 -0.22 -0.96
C VAL A 58 8.75 -1.68 -0.52
N VAL A 59 9.04 -2.57 -1.46
CA VAL A 59 9.12 -4.01 -1.28
C VAL A 59 10.56 -4.45 -1.52
N GLN A 60 11.15 -5.06 -0.50
CA GLN A 60 12.57 -5.38 -0.43
C GLN A 60 12.81 -6.81 0.04
N ASN A 61 13.95 -7.35 -0.34
CA ASN A 61 14.52 -8.49 0.33
C ASN A 61 14.85 -8.12 1.79
N LEU A 62 14.42 -8.95 2.73
CA LEU A 62 14.59 -8.71 4.15
C LEU A 62 16.07 -8.73 4.59
N LYS A 63 16.90 -9.58 3.95
CA LYS A 63 18.30 -9.76 4.30
C LYS A 63 19.22 -8.80 3.56
N THR A 64 19.05 -8.66 2.25
CA THR A 64 19.96 -7.85 1.42
C THR A 64 19.52 -6.39 1.33
N GLY A 65 18.24 -6.10 1.52
CA GLY A 65 17.68 -4.76 1.31
C GLY A 65 17.39 -4.41 -0.15
N ASP A 66 17.71 -5.29 -1.09
CA ASP A 66 17.47 -5.07 -2.52
C ASP A 66 15.97 -5.00 -2.84
N TYR A 67 15.58 -4.18 -3.81
CA TYR A 67 14.19 -4.13 -4.26
C TYR A 67 13.77 -5.44 -4.92
N LEU A 68 12.60 -5.93 -4.54
CA LEU A 68 11.98 -7.08 -5.20
C LEU A 68 11.23 -6.60 -6.45
N LYS A 69 11.69 -7.05 -7.61
CA LYS A 69 11.21 -6.59 -8.92
C LYS A 69 10.14 -7.52 -9.51
N ASN A 70 9.44 -7.03 -10.53
CA ASN A 70 8.44 -7.78 -11.31
C ASN A 70 7.34 -8.43 -10.45
N LEU A 71 6.82 -7.68 -9.48
CA LEU A 71 5.76 -8.16 -8.60
C LEU A 71 4.38 -7.76 -9.12
N VAL A 72 3.36 -8.50 -8.69
CA VAL A 72 1.96 -8.10 -8.81
C VAL A 72 1.40 -7.91 -7.41
N ALA A 73 0.94 -6.70 -7.10
CA ALA A 73 0.40 -6.36 -5.81
C ALA A 73 -1.13 -6.31 -5.81
N ASN A 74 -1.71 -6.79 -4.70
CA ASN A 74 -3.11 -6.63 -4.35
C ASN A 74 -3.19 -5.93 -3.00
N ILE A 75 -3.94 -4.84 -2.92
CA ILE A 75 -4.09 -4.04 -1.71
C ILE A 75 -5.58 -3.97 -1.35
N LEU A 76 -5.84 -4.20 -0.07
CA LEU A 76 -7.11 -3.89 0.57
C LEU A 76 -6.86 -2.87 1.68
N VAL A 77 -7.37 -1.66 1.50
CA VAL A 77 -7.37 -0.62 2.52
C VAL A 77 -8.70 -0.68 3.26
N THR A 78 -8.66 -1.06 4.53
CA THR A 78 -9.82 -1.07 5.43
C THR A 78 -9.73 0.12 6.35
N HIS A 79 -10.72 1.01 6.29
CA HIS A 79 -10.87 2.11 7.23
C HIS A 79 -12.15 1.92 8.05
N ASN A 80 -12.01 2.05 9.37
CA ASN A 80 -13.11 2.02 10.32
C ASN A 80 -13.07 3.33 11.13
N SER A 81 -14.09 4.16 10.97
CA SER A 81 -14.30 5.32 11.82
C SER A 81 -15.78 5.43 12.15
N SER A 82 -16.08 5.68 13.43
CA SER A 82 -17.43 5.97 13.93
C SER A 82 -18.52 4.98 13.47
N GLY A 83 -18.19 3.68 13.39
CA GLY A 83 -19.14 2.62 13.02
C GLY A 83 -19.35 2.44 11.52
N GLN A 84 -18.57 3.12 10.68
CA GLN A 84 -18.64 2.99 9.23
C GLN A 84 -17.36 2.36 8.67
N PHE A 85 -17.54 1.30 7.89
CA PHE A 85 -16.46 0.58 7.23
C PHE A 85 -16.37 1.03 5.77
N SER A 86 -15.19 1.49 5.36
CA SER A 86 -14.87 1.74 3.96
C SER A 86 -13.73 0.83 3.55
N ASN A 87 -13.90 0.17 2.40
CA ASN A 87 -12.93 -0.74 1.83
C ASN A 87 -12.53 -0.23 0.45
N PHE A 88 -11.24 0.00 0.24
CA PHE A 88 -10.68 0.34 -1.07
C PHE A 88 -9.82 -0.82 -1.53
N ARG A 89 -10.18 -1.39 -2.69
CA ARG A 89 -9.45 -2.50 -3.28
C ARG A 89 -8.69 -2.02 -4.51
N PHE A 90 -7.41 -2.35 -4.55
CA PHE A 90 -6.56 -2.20 -5.71
C PHE A 90 -6.02 -3.59 -6.06
N SER A 91 -6.24 -4.03 -7.28
CA SER A 91 -5.84 -5.37 -7.73
C SER A 91 -5.00 -5.28 -8.99
N ASN A 92 -4.15 -6.29 -9.18
CA ASN A 92 -3.28 -6.42 -10.34
C ASN A 92 -2.36 -5.21 -10.57
N ILE A 93 -1.87 -4.59 -9.50
CA ILE A 93 -0.90 -3.49 -9.61
C ILE A 93 0.43 -4.09 -10.03
N THR A 94 0.94 -3.69 -11.19
CA THR A 94 2.27 -4.09 -11.64
C THR A 94 3.32 -3.28 -10.89
N VAL A 95 4.28 -3.95 -10.27
CA VAL A 95 5.35 -3.35 -9.46
C VAL A 95 6.69 -3.81 -10.06
N PRO A 96 7.18 -3.13 -11.11
CA PRO A 96 8.37 -3.55 -11.83
C PRO A 96 9.63 -3.40 -10.97
N ASP A 97 9.72 -2.34 -10.17
CA ASP A 97 10.96 -1.95 -9.48
C ASP A 97 10.89 -2.05 -7.95
N GLY A 98 9.94 -2.83 -7.43
CA GLY A 98 9.73 -2.98 -5.99
C GLY A 98 9.19 -1.74 -5.28
N GLN A 99 8.80 -0.71 -6.02
CA GLN A 99 8.22 0.51 -5.48
C GLN A 99 6.95 0.87 -6.24
N PHE A 100 5.91 1.27 -5.51
CA PHE A 100 4.65 1.67 -6.12
C PHE A 100 3.82 2.52 -5.15
N SER A 101 2.77 3.15 -5.68
CA SER A 101 1.82 3.89 -4.85
C SER A 101 0.39 3.70 -5.34
N VAL A 102 -0.56 3.88 -4.43
CA VAL A 102 -2.00 3.94 -4.73
C VAL A 102 -2.62 5.15 -4.05
N LYS A 103 -3.58 5.78 -4.71
CA LYS A 103 -4.32 6.91 -4.14
C LYS A 103 -5.72 6.46 -3.77
N TYR A 104 -6.14 6.77 -2.55
CA TYR A 104 -7.51 6.56 -2.08
C TYR A 104 -8.09 7.87 -1.55
N LEU A 105 -9.42 7.99 -1.60
CA LEU A 105 -10.15 9.16 -1.11
C LEU A 105 -11.03 8.72 0.04
N LEU A 106 -10.72 9.20 1.25
CA LEU A 106 -11.59 8.97 2.40
C LEU A 106 -12.75 9.96 2.33
N GLN A 107 -13.97 9.46 2.09
CA GLN A 107 -15.15 10.30 2.00
C GLN A 107 -15.61 10.74 3.40
N GLY A 108 -15.87 12.04 3.54
CA GLY A 108 -16.59 12.59 4.69
C GLY A 108 -18.06 12.20 4.63
N LEU A 109 -18.66 11.91 5.79
CA LEU A 109 -20.11 11.76 5.86
C LEU A 109 -20.78 13.13 5.62
N VAL A 110 -21.61 13.22 4.58
CA VAL A 110 -22.60 14.30 4.48
C VAL A 110 -23.64 14.06 5.57
N GLN A 111 -23.52 14.77 6.69
CA GLN A 111 -24.59 14.87 7.67
C GLN A 111 -25.77 15.56 6.96
N ARG A 112 -26.74 14.78 6.46
CA ARG A 112 -28.03 15.35 6.07
C ARG A 112 -28.67 15.89 7.34
N LYS A 113 -28.50 17.19 7.60
CA LYS A 113 -29.35 17.90 8.56
C LYS A 113 -30.79 17.66 8.11
N SER A 114 -31.48 16.76 8.81
CA SER A 114 -32.93 16.64 8.65
C SER A 114 -33.50 17.99 9.06
N ARG A 115 -33.96 18.77 8.09
CA ARG A 115 -34.84 19.91 8.36
C ARG A 115 -36.14 19.31 8.88
N LEU A 116 -36.36 19.45 10.18
CA LEU A 116 -37.70 19.46 10.77
C LEU A 116 -38.18 20.92 10.78
#